data_AF-A0A702GG57-F1
#
_entry.id   AF-A0A702GG57-F1
#
_cell.length_a   1.000
_cell.length_b   1.000
_cell.length_c   1.000
_cell.angle_alpha   90.00
_cell.angle_beta   90.00
_cell.angle_gamma   90.00
#
_symmetry.space_group_name_H-M   'P 1'
#
loop_
_entity.id
_entity.type
_entity.pdbx_description
1 polymer ?
#
loop_
_entity_poly.entity_id
_entity_poly.type
_entity_poly.pdbx_seq_one_letter_code
_entity_poly.pdbx_strand_id
1 'polypeptide(L)'
;AGDGKHTISDEMQNEPIKCIHYVVLRDENEKSHEVMLSVRWKKILVKLPIGKSKQYPDITLFAIHAREENETPGRKPLEWKLLTNIPVDCNDDAIEKLEWYAHRWKIETFHKVLKSGCKAEDSKLRTAERLSKLISCFCIISWRIFWLTMVSREYSDVPVEIALTQAECELLDNVIKDNKKTKSTVPLQKYIIKLAQLGGYLARTNDPPPGNIVLWRGLRRLNDILYGFELSRE
;
A
#
# COMPACT_ATOMS: atom_id res chain seq x y z
N ALA A 1 16.42 -28.21 -1.76
CA ALA A 1 17.27 -27.08 -2.16
C ALA A 1 18.68 -27.61 -2.36
N GLY A 2 19.49 -27.02 -3.23
CA GLY A 2 20.86 -27.44 -3.49
C GLY A 2 20.93 -28.88 -4.01
N ASP A 3 21.44 -29.80 -3.18
CA ASP A 3 21.58 -31.22 -3.52
C ASP A 3 20.24 -31.98 -3.55
N GLY A 4 19.18 -31.41 -2.99
CA GLY A 4 17.84 -31.99 -2.92
C GLY A 4 17.50 -32.72 -1.62
N LYS A 5 18.39 -32.72 -0.62
CA LYS A 5 18.21 -33.43 0.66
C LYS A 5 17.68 -32.57 1.79
N HIS A 6 17.70 -31.24 1.64
CA HIS A 6 17.23 -30.30 2.65
C HIS A 6 16.33 -29.20 2.06
N THR A 7 15.66 -28.45 2.92
CA THR A 7 14.77 -27.35 2.52
C THR A 7 15.56 -26.06 2.25
N ILE A 8 14.88 -25.05 1.68
CA ILE A 8 15.45 -23.70 1.56
C ILE A 8 15.67 -23.09 2.95
N SER A 9 14.79 -23.38 3.92
CA SER A 9 14.95 -22.87 5.28
C SER A 9 16.22 -23.40 5.94
N ASP A 10 16.56 -24.67 5.71
CA ASP A 10 17.79 -25.29 6.24
C ASP A 10 19.05 -24.66 5.61
N GLU A 11 19.02 -24.34 4.31
CA GLU A 11 20.13 -23.61 3.67
C GLU A 11 20.31 -22.22 4.27
N MET A 12 19.22 -21.49 4.46
CA MET A 12 19.24 -20.11 4.93
C MET A 12 19.61 -20.00 6.41
N GLN A 13 19.28 -20.99 7.24
CA GLN A 13 19.72 -21.04 8.64
C GLN A 13 21.25 -21.06 8.79
N ASN A 14 21.93 -21.74 7.86
CA ASN A 14 23.39 -21.88 7.84
C ASN A 14 24.11 -20.71 7.16
N GLU A 15 23.39 -19.86 6.41
CA GLU A 15 23.97 -18.70 5.73
C GLU A 15 24.27 -17.59 6.74
N PRO A 16 25.47 -16.99 6.78
CA PRO A 16 25.78 -15.93 7.73
C PRO A 16 24.91 -14.68 7.51
N ILE A 17 24.74 -13.88 8.57
CA ILE A 17 24.13 -12.55 8.44
C ILE A 17 25.05 -11.69 7.57
N LYS A 18 24.51 -11.09 6.51
CA LYS A 18 25.26 -10.30 5.54
C LYS A 18 25.11 -8.80 5.73
N CYS A 19 23.95 -8.35 6.21
CA CYS A 19 23.70 -6.95 6.56
C CYS A 19 22.61 -6.80 7.61
N ILE A 20 22.46 -5.56 8.09
CA ILE A 20 21.37 -5.10 8.95
C ILE A 20 20.55 -4.09 8.15
N HIS A 21 19.23 -4.13 8.30
CA HIS A 21 18.30 -3.22 7.64
C HIS A 21 17.22 -2.76 8.61
N TYR A 22 16.79 -1.51 8.51
CA TYR A 22 15.78 -0.93 9.38
C TYR A 22 14.50 -0.71 8.58
N VAL A 23 13.37 -1.20 9.10
CA VAL A 23 12.05 -0.98 8.49
C VAL A 23 11.12 -0.28 9.47
N VAL A 24 10.29 0.62 8.96
CA VAL A 24 9.27 1.29 9.76
C VAL A 24 7.96 0.51 9.67
N LEU A 25 7.53 -0.06 10.79
CA LEU A 25 6.24 -0.74 10.91
C LEU A 25 5.20 0.21 11.51
N ARG A 26 3.94 0.07 11.09
CA ARG A 26 2.80 0.71 11.73
C ARG A 26 2.00 -0.33 12.52
N ASP A 27 1.72 -0.02 13.78
CA ASP A 27 0.84 -0.83 14.61
C ASP A 27 -0.65 -0.55 14.33
N GLU A 28 -1.52 -1.29 15.01
CA GLU A 28 -2.99 -1.15 14.89
C GLU A 28 -3.51 0.23 15.34
N ASN A 29 -2.73 0.96 16.15
CA ASN A 29 -3.03 2.32 16.63
C ASN A 29 -2.43 3.41 15.73
N GLU A 30 -1.98 3.05 14.53
CA GLU A 30 -1.30 3.92 13.56
C GLU A 30 0.03 4.52 14.06
N LYS A 31 0.61 4.01 15.15
CA LYS A 31 1.93 4.42 15.60
C LYS A 31 3.01 3.71 14.78
N SER A 32 3.94 4.51 14.29
CA SER A 32 5.10 4.01 13.55
C SER A 32 6.24 3.72 14.52
N HIS A 33 6.89 2.57 14.37
CA HIS A 33 8.11 2.22 15.09
C HIS A 33 9.10 1.59 14.14
N GLU A 34 10.38 1.91 14.32
CA GLU A 34 11.47 1.34 13.54
C GLU A 34 11.88 -0.01 14.13
N VAL A 35 12.14 -0.97 13.25
CA VAL A 35 12.52 -2.34 13.59
C VAL A 35 13.81 -2.69 12.87
N MET A 36 14.77 -3.21 13.62
CA MET A 36 16.05 -3.69 13.10
C MET A 36 15.94 -5.16 12.66
N LEU A 37 16.28 -5.42 11.40
CA LEU A 37 16.29 -6.75 10.79
C LEU A 37 17.71 -7.20 10.49
N SER A 38 18.07 -8.42 10.89
CA SER A 38 19.21 -9.12 10.32
C SER A 38 18.82 -9.72 8.98
N VAL A 39 19.69 -9.60 7.99
CA VAL A 39 19.40 -10.04 6.62
C VAL A 39 20.44 -11.06 6.16
N ARG A 40 19.93 -12.19 5.69
CA ARG A 40 20.68 -13.26 5.03
C ARG A 40 20.15 -13.37 3.61
N TRP A 41 21.03 -13.60 2.64
CA TRP A 41 20.59 -13.83 1.27
C TRP A 41 21.51 -14.81 0.55
N LYS A 42 20.96 -15.62 -0.36
CA LYS A 42 21.71 -16.65 -1.08
C LYS A 42 21.06 -16.98 -2.42
N LYS A 43 21.90 -17.26 -3.42
CA LYS A 43 21.47 -17.89 -4.68
C LYS A 43 21.35 -19.40 -4.47
N ILE A 44 20.17 -19.95 -4.71
CA ILE A 44 19.81 -21.34 -4.39
C ILE A 44 19.24 -22.02 -5.63
N LEU A 45 19.73 -23.22 -5.93
CA LEU A 45 19.08 -24.13 -6.87
C LEU A 45 17.90 -24.81 -6.17
N VAL A 46 16.69 -24.53 -6.63
CA VAL A 46 15.46 -25.12 -6.10
C VAL A 46 15.05 -26.29 -6.97
N LYS A 47 15.22 -27.49 -6.41
CA LYS A 47 14.71 -28.73 -7.00
C LYS A 47 13.21 -28.86 -6.79
N LEU A 48 12.50 -29.26 -7.83
CA LEU A 48 11.06 -29.48 -7.78
C LEU A 48 10.70 -30.78 -7.03
N PRO A 49 9.48 -30.89 -6.48
CA PRO A 49 8.97 -32.15 -5.98
C PRO A 49 9.04 -33.25 -7.06
N ILE A 50 9.23 -34.51 -6.64
CA ILE A 50 9.48 -35.67 -7.53
C ILE A 50 8.43 -35.79 -8.65
N GLY A 51 7.16 -35.49 -8.37
CA GLY A 51 6.09 -35.54 -9.38
C GLY A 51 6.15 -34.45 -10.45
N LYS A 52 6.90 -33.37 -10.24
CA LYS A 52 7.03 -32.23 -11.14
C LYS A 52 8.38 -32.14 -11.84
N SER A 53 9.41 -32.83 -11.33
CA SER A 53 10.77 -32.79 -11.88
C SER A 53 10.90 -33.39 -13.29
N LYS A 54 9.96 -34.25 -13.71
CA LYS A 54 9.89 -34.75 -15.10
C LYS A 54 9.35 -33.72 -16.09
N GLN A 55 8.59 -32.74 -15.61
CA GLN A 55 7.86 -31.79 -16.45
C GLN A 55 8.52 -30.41 -16.48
N TYR A 56 9.23 -30.03 -15.42
CA TYR A 56 9.82 -28.72 -15.27
C TYR A 56 11.29 -28.83 -14.82
N PRO A 57 12.18 -27.95 -15.32
CA PRO A 57 13.57 -27.93 -14.90
C PRO A 57 13.71 -27.35 -13.49
N ASP A 58 14.80 -27.72 -12.82
CA ASP A 58 15.20 -27.07 -11.57
C ASP A 58 15.39 -25.56 -11.79
N ILE A 59 15.00 -24.75 -10.80
CA ILE A 59 14.95 -23.29 -10.92
C ILE A 59 15.98 -22.69 -9.98
N THR A 60 16.84 -21.83 -10.50
CA THR A 60 17.74 -21.04 -9.66
C THR A 60 17.04 -19.76 -9.24
N LEU A 61 16.94 -19.53 -7.93
CA LEU A 61 16.30 -18.37 -7.32
C LEU A 61 17.24 -17.73 -6.29
N PHE A 62 16.93 -16.50 -5.90
CA PHE A 62 17.55 -15.85 -4.76
C PHE A 62 16.59 -15.91 -3.58
N ALA A 63 17.08 -16.41 -2.45
CA ALA A 63 16.37 -16.41 -1.19
C ALA A 63 16.88 -15.27 -0.31
N ILE A 64 15.98 -14.50 0.27
CA ILE A 64 16.28 -13.46 1.26
C ILE A 64 15.52 -13.82 2.54
N HIS A 65 16.23 -13.88 3.66
CA HIS A 65 15.66 -14.10 4.99
C HIS A 65 16.00 -12.89 5.86
N ALA A 66 14.97 -12.09 6.17
CA ALA A 66 15.08 -10.96 7.07
C ALA A 66 14.34 -11.27 8.38
N ARG A 67 15.01 -11.12 9.52
CA ARG A 67 14.43 -11.45 10.83
C ARG A 67 14.74 -10.34 11.83
N GLU A 68 13.73 -9.97 12.60
CA GLU A 68 13.88 -9.11 13.76
C GLU A 68 14.62 -9.87 14.88
N GLU A 69 15.74 -9.31 15.33
CA GLU A 69 16.58 -9.93 16.35
C GLU A 69 16.07 -9.68 17.77
N ASN A 70 15.46 -8.52 18.02
CA ASN A 70 14.98 -8.13 19.33
C ASN A 70 13.49 -8.46 19.48
N GLU A 71 13.09 -9.02 20.63
CA GLU A 71 11.68 -9.21 20.93
C GLU A 71 11.00 -7.86 21.20
N THR A 72 10.00 -7.53 20.38
CA THR A 72 9.09 -6.41 20.66
C THR A 72 7.92 -6.91 21.52
N PRO A 73 7.73 -6.42 22.76
CA PRO A 73 6.66 -6.89 23.65
C PRO A 73 5.28 -6.81 22.99
N GLY A 74 4.49 -7.88 23.13
CA GLY A 74 3.10 -7.91 22.66
C GLY A 74 2.89 -8.29 21.19
N ARG A 75 3.96 -8.61 20.43
CA ARG A 75 3.83 -9.18 19.07
C ARG A 75 4.90 -10.23 18.78
N LYS A 76 4.65 -11.05 17.76
CA LYS A 76 5.69 -11.95 17.23
C LYS A 76 6.77 -11.13 16.50
N PRO A 77 8.06 -11.54 16.56
CA PRO A 77 9.11 -10.92 15.78
C PRO A 77 8.79 -10.96 14.29
N LEU A 78 9.17 -9.90 13.57
CA LEU A 78 9.03 -9.86 12.12
C LEU A 78 9.99 -10.88 11.50
N GLU A 79 9.45 -11.76 10.64
CA GLU A 79 10.25 -12.72 9.88
C GLU A 79 9.74 -12.76 8.44
N TRP A 80 10.57 -12.32 7.49
CA TRP A 80 10.31 -12.38 6.07
C TRP A 80 11.24 -13.38 5.40
N LYS A 81 10.65 -14.33 4.65
CA LYS A 81 11.36 -15.29 3.81
C LYS A 81 10.89 -15.09 2.37
N LEU A 82 11.69 -14.38 1.59
CA LEU A 82 11.37 -14.00 0.22
C LEU A 82 12.12 -14.89 -0.75
N LEU A 83 11.45 -15.27 -1.84
CA LEU A 83 12.06 -15.89 -3.00
C LEU A 83 11.85 -14.97 -4.19
N THR A 84 12.93 -14.71 -4.93
CA THR A 84 12.88 -13.84 -6.11
C THR A 84 13.73 -14.41 -7.23
N ASN A 85 13.30 -14.18 -8.47
CA ASN A 85 14.09 -14.43 -9.67
C ASN A 85 14.90 -13.19 -10.10
N ILE A 86 14.77 -12.08 -9.37
CA ILE A 86 15.53 -10.85 -9.60
C ILE A 86 16.91 -10.99 -8.93
N PRO A 87 18.01 -10.63 -9.61
CA PRO A 87 19.35 -10.77 -9.06
C PRO A 87 19.56 -10.10 -7.70
N VAL A 88 20.35 -10.77 -6.86
CA VAL A 88 20.84 -10.28 -5.57
C VAL A 88 22.33 -10.63 -5.52
N ASP A 89 23.16 -9.68 -5.91
CA ASP A 89 24.61 -9.84 -6.00
C ASP A 89 25.32 -9.12 -4.83
N CYS A 90 24.65 -8.15 -4.20
CA CYS A 90 25.15 -7.45 -3.01
C CYS A 90 24.07 -7.22 -1.93
N ASN A 91 24.48 -6.63 -0.81
CA ASN A 91 23.57 -6.30 0.29
C ASN A 91 22.52 -5.26 -0.10
N ASP A 92 22.88 -4.28 -0.93
CA ASP A 92 21.96 -3.23 -1.38
C ASP A 92 20.84 -3.82 -2.25
N ASP A 93 21.14 -4.83 -3.07
CA ASP A 93 20.12 -5.56 -3.82
C ASP A 93 19.13 -6.22 -2.87
N ALA A 94 19.61 -6.93 -1.84
CA ALA A 94 18.72 -7.61 -0.90
C ALA A 94 17.81 -6.63 -0.17
N ILE A 95 18.36 -5.48 0.23
CA ILE A 95 17.63 -4.38 0.87
C ILE A 95 16.57 -3.81 -0.08
N GLU A 96 16.90 -3.55 -1.35
CA GLU A 96 15.93 -3.06 -2.34
C GLU A 96 14.71 -3.99 -2.44
N LYS A 97 14.92 -5.31 -2.49
CA LYS A 97 13.81 -6.27 -2.61
C LYS A 97 12.99 -6.34 -1.32
N LEU A 98 13.61 -6.13 -0.16
CA LEU A 98 12.88 -5.99 1.12
C LEU A 98 12.03 -4.73 1.14
N GLU A 99 12.54 -3.59 0.63
CA GLU A 99 11.79 -2.35 0.52
C GLU A 99 10.60 -2.47 -0.45
N TRP A 100 10.80 -3.14 -1.59
CA TRP A 100 9.68 -3.47 -2.49
C TRP A 100 8.64 -4.35 -1.80
N TYR A 101 9.07 -5.35 -1.02
CA TYR A 101 8.16 -6.22 -0.28
C TYR A 101 7.42 -5.47 0.84
N ALA A 102 8.04 -4.48 1.47
CA ALA A 102 7.39 -3.63 2.47
C ALA A 102 6.19 -2.86 1.87
N HIS A 103 6.21 -2.58 0.56
CA HIS A 103 5.08 -1.99 -0.13
C HIS A 103 3.91 -2.96 -0.42
N ARG A 104 4.05 -4.28 -0.18
CA ARG A 104 3.01 -5.27 -0.46
C ARG A 104 1.67 -4.91 0.19
N TRP A 105 1.69 -4.33 1.39
CA TRP A 105 0.48 -3.95 2.14
C TRP A 105 -0.38 -2.87 1.44
N LYS A 106 0.20 -2.10 0.50
CA LYS A 106 -0.54 -1.09 -0.27
C LYS A 106 -1.77 -1.68 -0.98
N ILE A 107 -1.70 -2.93 -1.48
CA ILE A 107 -2.84 -3.60 -2.11
C ILE A 107 -4.02 -3.81 -1.15
N GLU A 108 -3.76 -3.95 0.14
CA GLU A 108 -4.82 -4.11 1.15
C GLU A 108 -5.59 -2.80 1.34
N THR A 109 -4.94 -1.66 1.13
CA THR A 109 -5.63 -0.36 1.10
C THR A 109 -6.60 -0.29 -0.07
N PHE A 110 -6.20 -0.77 -1.25
CA PHE A 110 -7.10 -0.90 -2.41
C PHE A 110 -8.29 -1.83 -2.11
N HIS A 111 -8.04 -3.03 -1.57
CA HIS A 111 -9.10 -3.96 -1.18
C HIS A 111 -10.04 -3.37 -0.12
N LYS A 112 -9.53 -2.60 0.83
CA LYS A 112 -10.34 -1.92 1.85
C LYS A 112 -11.27 -0.88 1.24
N VAL A 113 -10.83 -0.14 0.20
CA VAL A 113 -11.74 0.76 -0.53
C VAL A 113 -12.81 -0.03 -1.27
N LEU A 114 -12.42 -1.07 -2.00
CA LEU A 114 -13.33 -1.92 -2.76
C LEU A 114 -14.42 -2.55 -1.88
N LYS A 115 -14.02 -3.09 -0.73
CA LYS A 115 -14.93 -3.78 0.20
C LYS A 115 -15.69 -2.82 1.10
N SER A 116 -15.01 -1.96 1.85
CA SER A 116 -15.67 -1.12 2.88
C SER A 116 -16.17 0.23 2.34
N GLY A 117 -15.51 0.79 1.32
CA GLY A 117 -15.95 2.03 0.67
C GLY A 117 -17.06 1.77 -0.32
N CYS A 118 -16.75 1.04 -1.40
CA CYS A 118 -17.71 0.70 -2.45
C CYS A 118 -18.75 -0.35 -2.03
N LYS A 119 -18.58 -1.02 -0.88
CA LYS A 119 -19.52 -2.04 -0.39
C LYS A 119 -19.73 -3.16 -1.40
N ALA A 120 -18.65 -3.59 -2.07
CA ALA A 120 -18.72 -4.61 -3.12
C ALA A 120 -19.41 -5.91 -2.66
N GLU A 121 -19.16 -6.32 -1.41
CA GLU A 121 -19.70 -7.54 -0.81
C GLU A 121 -21.19 -7.41 -0.40
N ASP A 122 -21.73 -6.18 -0.32
CA ASP A 122 -23.14 -5.94 -0.01
C ASP A 122 -24.04 -6.03 -1.27
N SER A 123 -23.44 -6.13 -2.46
CA SER A 123 -24.18 -6.19 -3.73
C SER A 123 -25.15 -7.38 -3.78
N LYS A 124 -26.39 -7.11 -4.19
CA LYS A 124 -27.47 -8.12 -4.32
C LYS A 124 -27.80 -8.46 -5.78
N LEU A 125 -26.85 -8.24 -6.69
CA LEU A 125 -27.00 -8.61 -8.10
C LEU A 125 -27.07 -10.14 -8.25
N ARG A 126 -28.06 -10.62 -9.02
CA ARG A 126 -28.41 -12.04 -9.08
C ARG A 126 -27.53 -12.90 -9.98
N THR A 127 -26.75 -12.31 -10.89
CA THR A 127 -25.91 -13.05 -11.84
C THR A 127 -24.45 -12.68 -11.69
N ALA A 128 -23.57 -13.65 -11.92
CA ALA A 128 -22.13 -13.45 -11.92
C ALA A 128 -21.71 -12.35 -12.90
N GLU A 129 -22.28 -12.34 -14.11
CA GLU A 129 -21.96 -11.33 -15.13
C GLU A 129 -22.27 -9.90 -14.68
N ARG A 130 -23.45 -9.67 -14.05
CA ARG A 130 -23.82 -8.34 -13.54
C ARG A 130 -22.92 -7.93 -12.37
N LEU A 131 -22.60 -8.88 -11.49
CA LEU A 131 -21.67 -8.65 -10.39
C LEU A 131 -20.26 -8.29 -10.90
N SER A 132 -19.75 -9.01 -11.91
CA SER A 132 -18.47 -8.71 -12.55
C SER A 132 -18.45 -7.30 -13.14
N LYS A 133 -19.51 -6.88 -13.86
CA LYS A 133 -19.60 -5.51 -14.41
C LYS A 133 -19.55 -4.45 -13.31
N LEU A 134 -20.28 -4.66 -12.21
CA LEU A 134 -20.26 -3.73 -11.07
C LEU A 134 -18.89 -3.68 -10.39
N ILE A 135 -18.28 -4.84 -10.13
CA ILE A 135 -16.95 -4.93 -9.51
C ILE A 135 -15.91 -4.22 -10.38
N SER A 136 -15.97 -4.35 -11.72
CA SER A 136 -15.09 -3.62 -12.62
C SER A 136 -15.19 -2.10 -12.45
N CYS A 137 -16.40 -1.54 -12.33
CA CYS A 137 -16.59 -0.12 -12.02
C CYS A 137 -16.01 0.23 -10.65
N PHE A 138 -16.24 -0.61 -9.64
CA PHE A 138 -15.68 -0.40 -8.30
C PHE A 138 -14.15 -0.47 -8.28
N CYS A 139 -13.51 -1.28 -9.11
CA CYS A 139 -12.05 -1.32 -9.22
C CYS A 139 -11.48 0.03 -9.69
N ILE A 140 -12.13 0.70 -10.67
CA ILE A 140 -11.72 2.02 -11.14
C ILE A 140 -11.83 3.06 -10.03
N ILE A 141 -12.96 3.08 -9.32
CA ILE A 141 -13.19 4.01 -8.20
C ILE A 141 -12.21 3.72 -7.05
N SER A 142 -11.99 2.45 -6.74
CA SER A 142 -11.10 2.02 -5.66
C SER A 142 -9.66 2.39 -5.96
N TRP A 143 -9.23 2.22 -7.21
CA TRP A 143 -7.92 2.67 -7.68
C TRP A 143 -7.78 4.18 -7.53
N ARG A 144 -8.79 4.96 -7.93
CA ARG A 144 -8.76 6.42 -7.80
C ARG A 144 -8.55 6.88 -6.35
N ILE A 145 -9.30 6.32 -5.40
CA ILE A 145 -9.13 6.64 -3.97
C ILE A 145 -7.80 6.15 -3.44
N PHE A 146 -7.39 4.93 -3.80
CA PHE A 146 -6.09 4.37 -3.43
C PHE A 146 -4.95 5.28 -3.90
N TRP A 147 -4.97 5.68 -5.18
CA TRP A 147 -3.99 6.57 -5.79
C TRP A 147 -3.97 7.94 -5.12
N LEU A 148 -5.13 8.57 -4.88
CA LEU A 148 -5.22 9.84 -4.13
C LEU A 148 -4.60 9.73 -2.73
N THR A 149 -4.79 8.58 -2.08
CA THR A 149 -4.21 8.30 -0.75
C THR A 149 -2.69 8.14 -0.82
N MET A 150 -2.16 7.47 -1.85
CA MET A 150 -0.72 7.22 -1.99
C MET A 150 0.02 8.48 -2.43
N VAL A 151 -0.49 9.17 -3.46
CA VAL A 151 0.15 10.37 -4.02
C VAL A 151 0.30 11.47 -2.97
N SER A 152 -0.69 11.64 -2.08
CA SER A 152 -0.61 12.62 -1.00
C SER A 152 0.42 12.27 0.08
N ARG A 153 0.76 10.97 0.23
CA ARG A 153 1.68 10.47 1.27
C ARG A 153 3.12 10.45 0.77
N GLU A 154 3.33 10.13 -0.50
CA GLU A 154 4.66 9.89 -1.07
C GLU A 154 5.24 11.12 -1.75
N TYR A 155 4.39 12.01 -2.27
CA TYR A 155 4.85 13.16 -3.04
C TYR A 155 4.38 14.47 -2.38
N SER A 156 5.34 15.32 -2.04
CA SER A 156 5.09 16.67 -1.53
C SER A 156 5.21 17.75 -2.59
N ASP A 157 5.92 17.48 -3.69
CA ASP A 157 6.24 18.47 -4.72
C ASP A 157 5.68 18.06 -6.09
N VAL A 158 4.36 17.93 -6.15
CA VAL A 158 3.63 17.64 -7.39
C VAL A 158 2.47 18.62 -7.53
N PRO A 159 2.18 19.07 -8.77
CA PRO A 159 1.07 19.98 -9.05
C PRO A 159 -0.26 19.39 -8.57
N VAL A 160 -1.25 20.20 -8.19
CA VAL A 160 -2.54 19.65 -7.76
C VAL A 160 -3.31 19.04 -8.93
N GLU A 161 -3.04 19.51 -10.14
CA GLU A 161 -3.71 19.19 -11.39
C GLU A 161 -3.55 17.73 -11.82
N ILE A 162 -2.53 17.03 -11.30
CA ILE A 162 -2.42 15.57 -11.50
C ILE A 162 -3.56 14.84 -10.79
N ALA A 163 -4.08 15.43 -9.71
CA ALA A 163 -5.00 14.80 -8.78
C ALA A 163 -6.39 15.40 -8.80
N LEU A 164 -6.55 16.70 -8.98
CA LEU A 164 -7.85 17.37 -8.95
C LEU A 164 -7.91 18.42 -10.06
N THR A 165 -9.06 18.55 -10.70
CA THR A 165 -9.33 19.58 -11.69
C THR A 165 -9.41 20.95 -11.01
N GLN A 166 -9.27 22.01 -11.82
CA GLN A 166 -9.42 23.37 -11.32
C GLN A 166 -10.80 23.61 -10.68
N ALA A 167 -11.87 23.10 -11.28
CA ALA A 167 -13.23 23.23 -10.75
C ALA A 167 -13.40 22.52 -9.39
N GLU A 168 -12.79 21.34 -9.23
CA GLU A 168 -12.77 20.63 -7.95
C GLU A 168 -12.03 21.43 -6.87
N CYS A 169 -10.89 22.04 -7.21
CA CYS A 169 -10.12 22.89 -6.30
C CYS A 169 -10.90 24.13 -5.88
N GLU A 170 -11.50 24.85 -6.83
CA GLU A 170 -12.33 26.04 -6.57
C GLU A 170 -13.51 25.72 -5.65
N LEU A 171 -14.18 24.59 -5.90
CA LEU A 171 -15.30 24.14 -5.07
C LEU A 171 -14.83 23.76 -3.66
N LEU A 172 -13.71 23.06 -3.52
CA LEU A 172 -13.13 22.73 -2.22
C LEU A 172 -12.75 23.99 -1.43
N ASP A 173 -12.25 25.04 -2.07
CA ASP A 173 -11.94 26.31 -1.44
C ASP A 173 -13.20 27.06 -0.96
N ASN A 174 -14.29 26.94 -1.72
CA ASN A 174 -15.58 27.53 -1.35
C ASN A 174 -16.23 26.81 -0.16
N VAL A 175 -16.19 25.48 -0.14
CA VAL A 175 -16.86 24.65 0.87
C VAL A 175 -16.01 24.48 2.14
N ILE A 176 -14.69 24.37 2.02
CA ILE A 176 -13.78 24.10 3.13
C ILE A 176 -12.78 25.25 3.28
N LYS A 177 -12.93 26.02 4.36
CA LYS A 177 -12.01 27.10 4.72
C LYS A 177 -10.67 26.56 5.19
N ASP A 178 -9.61 27.30 4.88
CA ASP A 178 -8.25 26.98 5.31
C ASP A 178 -8.12 27.06 6.84
N ASN A 179 -7.59 25.99 7.44
CA ASN A 179 -7.24 25.92 8.86
C ASN A 179 -5.70 25.94 9.04
N LYS A 180 -5.23 25.87 10.30
CA LYS A 180 -3.79 25.88 10.59
C LYS A 180 -3.01 24.77 9.85
N LYS A 181 -3.61 23.58 9.72
CA LYS A 181 -2.98 22.41 9.08
C LYS A 181 -2.87 22.59 7.57
N THR A 182 -3.92 23.06 6.90
CA THR A 182 -3.93 23.26 5.45
C THR A 182 -3.09 24.45 4.99
N LYS A 183 -2.88 25.45 5.86
CA LYS A 183 -2.05 26.64 5.55
C LYS A 183 -0.56 26.34 5.49
N SER A 184 -0.10 25.32 6.22
CA SER A 184 1.31 24.94 6.30
C SER A 184 1.67 23.75 5.39
N THR A 185 0.71 23.21 4.63
CA THR A 185 0.91 22.06 3.76
C THR A 185 1.07 22.46 2.31
N VAL A 186 1.87 21.68 1.58
CA VAL A 186 2.02 21.77 0.12
C VAL A 186 0.68 21.64 -0.61
N PRO A 187 0.53 22.22 -1.82
CA PRO A 187 -0.76 22.35 -2.50
C PRO A 187 -1.55 21.04 -2.64
N LEU A 188 -0.93 19.96 -3.15
CA LEU A 188 -1.62 18.68 -3.30
C LEU A 188 -2.16 18.16 -1.96
N GLN A 189 -1.31 18.11 -0.93
CA GLN A 189 -1.70 17.63 0.40
C GLN A 189 -2.80 18.50 1.02
N LYS A 190 -2.74 19.82 0.83
CA LYS A 190 -3.79 20.76 1.24
C LYS A 190 -5.14 20.33 0.67
N TYR A 191 -5.24 20.12 -0.63
CA TYR A 191 -6.52 19.76 -1.26
C TYR A 191 -6.99 18.34 -0.93
N ILE A 192 -6.08 17.39 -0.73
CA ILE A 192 -6.44 16.05 -0.25
C ILE A 192 -6.97 16.11 1.19
N ILE A 193 -6.42 16.96 2.05
CA ILE A 193 -6.95 17.22 3.39
C ILE A 193 -8.34 17.85 3.31
N LYS A 194 -8.56 18.85 2.44
CA LYS A 194 -9.88 19.45 2.24
C LYS A 194 -10.91 18.43 1.75
N LEU A 195 -10.53 17.58 0.79
CA LEU A 195 -11.35 16.49 0.31
C LEU A 195 -11.72 15.54 1.46
N ALA A 196 -10.76 15.17 2.30
CA ALA A 196 -11.01 14.35 3.47
C ALA A 196 -11.93 15.04 4.49
N GLN A 197 -11.78 16.36 4.70
CA GLN A 197 -12.65 17.14 5.59
C GLN A 197 -14.10 17.13 5.11
N LEU A 198 -14.32 17.22 3.80
CA LEU A 198 -15.65 17.05 3.20
C LEU A 198 -16.24 15.66 3.49
N GLY A 199 -15.37 14.65 3.64
CA GLY A 199 -15.72 13.29 4.06
C GLY A 199 -15.80 13.05 5.57
N GLY A 200 -15.62 14.08 6.40
CA GLY A 200 -15.72 14.04 7.87
C GLY A 200 -14.40 13.92 8.63
N TYR A 201 -13.25 14.11 7.97
CA TYR A 201 -11.96 14.22 8.68
C TYR A 201 -11.87 15.56 9.42
N LEU A 202 -11.46 15.55 10.69
CA LEU A 202 -11.47 16.76 11.53
C LEU A 202 -10.27 17.69 11.28
N ALA A 203 -9.16 17.15 10.75
CA ALA A 203 -7.93 17.89 10.48
C ALA A 203 -7.35 18.65 11.70
N ARG A 204 -7.37 18.01 12.88
CA ARG A 204 -6.70 18.53 14.09
C ARG A 204 -5.18 18.45 13.93
N THR A 205 -4.46 19.24 14.74
CA THR A 205 -2.99 19.39 14.68
C THR A 205 -2.27 18.05 14.67
N ASN A 206 -2.67 17.13 15.57
CA ASN A 206 -2.02 15.83 15.74
C ASN A 206 -2.79 14.67 15.08
N ASP A 207 -3.82 14.96 14.27
CA ASP A 207 -4.50 13.88 13.54
C ASP A 207 -3.53 13.26 12.51
N PRO A 208 -3.51 11.93 12.36
CA PRO A 208 -2.70 11.26 11.35
C PRO A 208 -3.16 11.66 9.94
N PRO A 209 -2.36 11.43 8.88
CA PRO A 209 -2.78 11.69 7.50
C PRO A 209 -4.13 11.02 7.17
N PRO A 210 -4.97 11.64 6.33
CA PRO A 210 -6.28 11.09 6.00
C PRO A 210 -6.27 9.61 5.58
N GLY A 211 -7.24 8.86 6.10
CA GLY A 211 -7.50 7.48 5.71
C GLY A 211 -8.32 7.37 4.42
N ASN A 212 -8.28 6.19 3.80
CA ASN A 212 -8.99 5.92 2.54
C ASN A 212 -10.53 6.07 2.66
N ILE A 213 -11.13 5.79 3.82
CA ILE A 213 -12.59 5.90 4.04
C ILE A 213 -13.05 7.36 3.97
N VAL A 214 -12.35 8.29 4.63
CA VAL A 214 -12.72 9.72 4.59
C VAL A 214 -12.49 10.31 3.21
N LEU A 215 -11.47 9.85 2.48
CA LEU A 215 -11.25 10.22 1.08
C LEU A 215 -12.37 9.71 0.17
N TRP A 216 -12.84 8.46 0.35
CA TRP A 216 -13.99 7.94 -0.39
C TRP A 216 -15.26 8.76 -0.14
N ARG A 217 -15.57 9.06 1.14
CA ARG A 217 -16.73 9.90 1.50
C ARG A 217 -16.61 11.30 0.90
N GLY A 218 -15.42 11.87 0.98
CA GLY A 218 -15.09 13.18 0.42
C GLY A 218 -15.29 13.23 -1.08
N LEU A 219 -14.72 12.26 -1.83
CA LEU A 219 -14.84 12.22 -3.29
C LEU A 219 -16.30 12.02 -3.73
N ARG A 220 -17.04 11.15 -3.05
CA ARG A 220 -18.48 10.99 -3.33
C ARG A 220 -19.24 12.29 -3.14
N ARG A 221 -19.03 12.96 -1.99
CA ARG A 221 -19.69 14.23 -1.67
C ARG A 221 -19.26 15.36 -2.62
N LEU A 222 -18.00 15.38 -3.03
CA LEU A 222 -17.47 16.36 -3.99
C LEU A 222 -18.17 16.22 -5.34
N ASN A 223 -18.32 15.00 -5.86
CA ASN A 223 -19.03 14.76 -7.12
C ASN A 223 -20.49 15.21 -7.07
N ASP A 224 -21.20 14.96 -5.96
CA ASP A 224 -22.58 15.41 -5.79
C ASP A 224 -22.69 16.95 -5.84
N ILE A 225 -21.75 17.66 -5.21
CA ILE A 225 -21.74 19.15 -5.19
C ILE A 225 -21.29 19.70 -6.55
N LEU A 226 -20.29 19.08 -7.18
CA LEU A 226 -19.78 19.49 -8.48
C LEU A 226 -20.87 19.43 -9.54
N TYR A 227 -21.66 18.34 -9.55
CA TYR A 227 -22.80 18.22 -10.45
C TYR A 227 -23.82 19.37 -10.26
N GLY A 228 -24.16 19.72 -9.01
CA GLY A 228 -25.04 20.85 -8.73
C GLY A 228 -24.43 22.21 -9.11
N PHE A 229 -23.12 22.37 -8.93
CA PHE A 229 -22.39 23.58 -9.31
C PHE A 229 -22.37 23.77 -10.84
N GLU A 230 -22.13 22.69 -11.59
CA GLU A 230 -22.16 22.70 -13.06
C GLU A 230 -23.55 23.06 -13.60
N LEU A 231 -24.62 22.47 -13.04
CA LEU A 231 -26.00 22.82 -13.41
C LEU A 231 -26.36 24.29 -13.16
N SER A 232 -25.71 24.95 -12.19
CA SER A 232 -25.95 26.37 -11.90
C SER A 232 -25.23 27.34 -12.86
N ARG A 233 -24.29 26.82 -13.67
CA ARG A 233 -23.50 27.58 -14.65
C ARG A 233 -24.07 27.49 -16.07
N GLU A 234 -25.03 26.60 -16.30
CA GLU A 234 -25.87 26.55 -17.52
C GLU A 234 -27.03 27.54 -17.43
#